data_AF-A0A8X7XJ16-F1
#
_entry.id   AF-A0A8X7XJ16-F1
#
_cell.length_a   1.000
_cell.length_b   1.000
_cell.length_c   1.000
_cell.angle_alpha   90.00
_cell.angle_beta   90.00
_cell.angle_gamma   90.00
#
_symmetry.space_group_name_H-M   'P 1'
#
loop_
_entity.id
_entity.type
_entity.pdbx_description
1 polymer ?
#
loop_
_entity_poly.entity_id
_entity_poly.type
_entity_poly.pdbx_seq_one_letter_code
_entity_poly.pdbx_strand_id
1 'polypeptide(L)'
;MRILREVIKDRVDSSGIRLYYTSHLRKYDGGIMELGLVYTPVMAIPPQEENFELTGYCTAKCTETALPQGGMHIFASQLHTHLTGIAVRTVIVRENQEVEIINVDNHFSAHFQEIRMLNKVVTVLPGGFGIMEEMCVNYVHYYPHTELELCKSAVDNGYLQKYFAFINRLHDDEMCHCPRASVTEQFAAVSWDSFSKQVLRALYDTAPISMHCNQSSAIRFPGSILTHTAPRLGSLQPSVALAGHHAEPPTPAARLASQQTMAPPQDTTPSFPLPLQHTLPLFGLAQGAATSSTVSLQLFELLSWGDPQQP
;
A
#
# COMPACT_ATOMS: atom_id res chain seq x y z
N MET A 1 27.21 0.68 5.77
CA MET A 1 26.62 0.27 4.49
C MET A 1 26.51 1.52 3.63
N ARG A 2 27.21 1.59 2.47
CA ARG A 2 27.11 2.73 1.54
C ARG A 2 25.99 2.42 0.55
N ILE A 3 25.02 3.34 0.40
CA ILE A 3 23.87 3.14 -0.47
C ILE A 3 24.08 4.02 -1.72
N LEU A 4 24.46 3.38 -2.84
CA LEU A 4 24.51 3.85 -4.24
C LEU A 4 25.25 5.17 -4.57
N ARG A 5 26.26 5.07 -5.45
CA ARG A 5 26.82 6.19 -6.21
C ARG A 5 25.98 6.41 -7.47
N GLU A 6 25.15 7.45 -7.49
CA GLU A 6 24.80 8.09 -8.77
C GLU A 6 25.99 8.93 -9.25
N VAL A 7 26.49 8.66 -10.45
CA VAL A 7 27.60 9.41 -11.06
C VAL A 7 27.04 10.68 -11.70
N ILE A 8 26.72 11.67 -10.87
CA ILE A 8 26.78 13.07 -11.30
C ILE A 8 28.25 13.47 -11.21
N LYS A 9 28.81 14.02 -12.29
CA LYS A 9 30.20 14.48 -12.31
C LYS A 9 30.44 15.40 -11.11
N ASP A 10 31.49 15.14 -10.35
CA ASP A 10 31.90 15.89 -9.15
C ASP A 10 31.00 15.77 -7.90
N ARG A 11 30.06 14.81 -7.82
CA ARG A 11 29.30 14.51 -6.59
C ARG A 11 29.79 13.22 -5.91
N VAL A 12 30.27 13.33 -4.66
CA VAL A 12 30.60 12.18 -3.81
C VAL A 12 29.49 12.00 -2.76
N ASP A 13 28.72 10.91 -2.87
CA ASP A 13 27.75 10.52 -1.84
C ASP A 13 28.40 9.63 -0.76
N SER A 14 28.06 9.90 0.50
CA SER A 14 28.46 9.11 1.66
C SER A 14 27.27 8.80 2.58
N SER A 15 26.08 8.64 2.01
CA SER A 15 24.84 8.37 2.73
C SER A 15 24.80 6.94 3.29
N GLY A 16 24.05 6.74 4.38
CA GLY A 16 23.89 5.44 5.02
C GLY A 16 23.07 5.48 6.31
N ILE A 17 23.01 4.34 6.99
CA ILE A 17 22.25 4.14 8.24
C ILE A 17 23.23 4.01 9.41
N ARG A 18 22.89 4.63 10.55
CA ARG A 18 23.60 4.46 11.82
C ARG A 18 22.88 3.44 12.69
N LEU A 19 23.61 2.44 13.17
CA LEU A 19 23.09 1.40 14.05
C LEU A 19 23.50 1.69 15.50
N TYR A 20 22.54 1.62 16.41
CA TYR A 20 22.77 1.69 17.86
C TYR A 20 22.49 0.31 18.44
N TYR A 21 23.52 -0.34 18.99
CA TYR A 21 23.46 -1.72 19.49
C TYR A 21 24.03 -1.82 20.91
N THR A 22 23.72 -2.93 21.59
CA THR A 22 24.18 -3.26 22.94
C THR A 22 24.79 -4.65 22.94
N SER A 23 25.78 -4.90 23.80
CA SER A 23 26.35 -6.24 24.03
C SER A 23 25.46 -7.13 24.90
N HIS A 24 24.43 -6.57 25.56
CA HIS A 24 23.52 -7.31 26.43
C HIS A 24 22.26 -7.70 25.66
N LEU A 25 21.99 -9.00 25.57
CA LEU A 25 20.78 -9.52 24.93
C LEU A 25 19.53 -9.02 25.67
N ARG A 26 18.53 -8.61 24.88
CA ARG A 26 17.19 -8.29 25.38
C ARG A 26 16.38 -9.58 25.52
N LYS A 27 15.18 -9.47 26.09
CA LYS A 27 14.29 -10.62 26.33
C LYS A 27 13.93 -11.40 25.07
N TYR A 28 13.76 -10.70 23.95
CA TYR A 28 13.39 -11.31 22.66
C TYR A 28 14.24 -10.73 21.54
N ASP A 29 14.56 -11.58 20.57
CA ASP A 29 15.09 -11.16 19.28
C ASP A 29 13.96 -10.59 18.43
N GLY A 30 14.23 -9.44 17.80
CA GLY A 30 13.30 -8.78 16.90
C GLY A 30 13.55 -9.19 15.45
N GLY A 31 12.48 -9.41 14.70
CA GLY A 31 12.50 -9.65 13.25
C GLY A 31 11.79 -8.55 12.47
N ILE A 32 12.05 -8.52 11.17
CA ILE A 32 11.29 -7.74 10.19
C ILE A 32 10.77 -8.73 9.15
N MET A 33 9.48 -8.66 8.85
CA MET A 33 8.85 -9.45 7.79
C MET A 33 8.16 -8.53 6.80
N GLU A 34 8.31 -8.85 5.53
CA GLU A 34 7.63 -8.23 4.42
C GLU A 34 6.33 -8.98 4.14
N LEU A 35 5.21 -8.34 4.45
CA LEU A 35 3.89 -8.74 3.98
C LEU A 35 3.65 -7.97 2.69
N GLY A 36 3.30 -8.65 1.60
CA GLY A 36 3.22 -7.90 0.34
C GLY A 36 2.57 -8.56 -0.86
N LEU A 37 2.45 -7.75 -1.90
CA LEU A 37 2.48 -8.25 -3.26
C LEU A 37 3.93 -8.55 -3.64
N VAL A 38 4.13 -9.67 -4.33
CA VAL A 38 5.43 -9.99 -4.93
C VAL A 38 5.73 -8.94 -6.02
N TYR A 39 7.01 -8.57 -6.16
CA TYR A 39 7.46 -7.65 -7.19
C TYR A 39 7.50 -8.35 -8.56
N THR A 40 6.33 -8.45 -9.20
CA THR A 40 6.14 -9.12 -10.48
C THR A 40 5.14 -8.35 -11.32
N PRO A 41 5.30 -8.32 -12.65
CA PRO A 41 4.39 -7.59 -13.53
C PRO A 41 2.98 -8.16 -13.60
N VAL A 42 2.66 -9.28 -12.93
CA VAL A 42 1.33 -9.93 -12.98
C VAL A 42 0.24 -9.19 -12.20
N MET A 43 0.64 -8.26 -11.32
CA MET A 43 -0.28 -7.35 -10.63
C MET A 43 -0.14 -5.97 -11.27
N ALA A 44 -1.25 -5.40 -11.74
CA ALA A 44 -1.26 -4.12 -12.44
C ALA A 44 -2.49 -3.30 -12.06
N ILE A 45 -2.33 -1.98 -12.05
CA ILE A 45 -3.44 -1.02 -11.92
C ILE A 45 -3.79 -0.53 -13.33
N PRO A 46 -5.03 -0.72 -13.82
CA PRO A 46 -5.47 -0.13 -15.07
C PRO A 46 -5.35 1.41 -15.07
N PRO A 47 -5.08 2.05 -16.21
CA PRO A 47 -4.99 3.49 -16.28
C PRO A 47 -6.34 4.17 -16.00
N GLN A 48 -6.27 5.38 -15.44
CA GLN A 48 -7.42 6.25 -15.17
C GLN A 48 -8.44 5.62 -14.19
N GLU A 49 -8.00 4.77 -13.28
CA GLU A 49 -8.81 4.35 -12.14
C GLU A 49 -8.68 5.37 -11.00
N GLU A 50 -9.82 5.82 -10.47
CA GLU A 50 -9.83 6.66 -9.27
C GLU A 50 -9.46 5.86 -8.01
N ASN A 51 -9.85 4.58 -7.97
CA ASN A 51 -9.57 3.65 -6.88
C ASN A 51 -9.52 2.21 -7.43
N PHE A 52 -8.43 1.48 -7.16
CA PHE A 52 -8.25 0.13 -7.66
C PHE A 52 -7.57 -0.83 -6.66
N GLU A 53 -8.46 -1.66 -6.08
CA GLU A 53 -8.24 -2.90 -5.33
C GLU A 53 -7.02 -3.78 -5.67
N LEU A 54 -5.89 -3.74 -4.97
CA LEU A 54 -4.77 -4.69 -5.19
C LEU A 54 -4.44 -5.50 -3.93
N THR A 55 -4.94 -6.73 -3.80
CA THR A 55 -4.80 -7.47 -2.52
C THR A 55 -3.71 -8.54 -2.55
N GLY A 56 -2.83 -8.51 -1.53
CA GLY A 56 -1.84 -9.53 -1.24
C GLY A 56 -2.20 -10.34 0.00
N TYR A 57 -1.58 -11.50 0.16
CA TYR A 57 -1.92 -12.43 1.24
C TYR A 57 -0.67 -13.06 1.85
N CYS A 58 -0.79 -13.37 3.13
CA CYS A 58 0.09 -14.31 3.81
C CYS A 58 -0.78 -15.47 4.36
N THR A 59 -0.80 -16.58 3.63
CA THR A 59 -1.80 -17.65 3.84
C THR A 59 -1.61 -18.37 5.17
N ALA A 60 -2.70 -18.94 5.69
CA ALA A 60 -2.69 -19.79 6.88
C ALA A 60 -1.58 -20.85 6.80
N LYS A 61 -1.44 -21.52 5.65
CA LYS A 61 -0.41 -22.53 5.43
C LYS A 61 1.02 -22.01 5.59
N CYS A 62 1.32 -20.80 5.11
CA CYS A 62 2.65 -20.21 5.31
C CYS A 62 2.87 -19.92 6.79
N THR A 63 1.90 -19.30 7.46
CA THR A 63 2.00 -18.97 8.89
C THR A 63 2.10 -20.20 9.79
N GLU A 64 1.38 -21.29 9.47
CA GLU A 64 1.47 -22.57 10.17
C GLU A 64 2.83 -23.24 10.01
N THR A 65 3.47 -23.04 8.86
CA THR A 65 4.77 -23.63 8.58
C THR A 65 5.89 -22.84 9.25
N ALA A 66 5.73 -21.52 9.34
CA ALA A 66 6.81 -20.60 9.70
C ALA A 66 6.75 -20.05 11.12
N LEU A 67 5.55 -19.88 11.71
CA LEU A 67 5.39 -19.27 13.02
C LEU A 67 5.41 -20.31 14.14
N PRO A 68 5.97 -19.97 15.31
CA PRO A 68 5.88 -20.83 16.48
C PRO A 68 4.42 -20.91 16.98
N GLN A 69 4.12 -21.93 17.80
CA GLN A 69 2.77 -22.13 18.35
C GLN A 69 2.27 -20.96 19.20
N GLY A 70 3.19 -20.25 19.88
CA GLY A 70 2.88 -19.03 20.63
C GLY A 70 2.63 -17.79 19.75
N GLY A 71 2.82 -17.92 18.43
CA GLY A 71 2.68 -16.84 17.47
C GLY A 71 3.80 -15.82 17.52
N MET A 72 3.56 -14.69 16.87
CA MET A 72 4.42 -13.53 16.85
C MET A 72 3.66 -12.28 17.30
N HIS A 73 4.39 -11.31 17.81
CA HIS A 73 3.88 -10.06 18.37
C HIS A 73 4.43 -8.90 17.55
N ILE A 74 3.57 -8.26 16.76
CA ILE A 74 3.90 -7.12 15.93
C ILE A 74 3.80 -5.85 16.77
N PHE A 75 4.88 -5.09 16.84
CA PHE A 75 4.96 -3.86 17.64
C PHE A 75 5.17 -2.59 16.79
N ALA A 76 5.61 -2.73 15.54
CA ALA A 76 5.70 -1.62 14.61
C ALA A 76 5.44 -2.08 13.17
N SER A 77 5.08 -1.13 12.31
CA SER A 77 4.78 -1.37 10.90
C SER A 77 5.21 -0.17 10.07
N GLN A 78 5.77 -0.43 8.88
CA GLN A 78 6.06 0.57 7.87
C GLN A 78 5.34 0.18 6.57
N LEU A 79 4.37 1.01 6.18
CA LEU A 79 3.65 0.87 4.93
C LEU A 79 4.49 1.46 3.80
N HIS A 80 4.50 0.80 2.65
CA HIS A 80 5.25 1.20 1.48
C HIS A 80 4.40 0.94 0.24
N THR A 81 4.40 1.92 -0.65
CA THR A 81 3.90 1.84 -2.03
C THR A 81 4.72 2.77 -2.91
N HIS A 82 4.47 2.72 -4.22
CA HIS A 82 4.92 3.72 -5.17
C HIS A 82 3.97 4.93 -5.24
N LEU A 83 4.19 5.82 -6.21
CA LEU A 83 3.53 7.13 -6.31
C LEU A 83 2.00 7.08 -6.43
N THR A 84 1.41 5.97 -6.88
CA THR A 84 -0.04 5.82 -7.07
C THR A 84 -0.76 5.32 -5.82
N GLY A 85 -0.04 4.91 -4.76
CA GLY A 85 -0.68 4.44 -3.54
C GLY A 85 -1.24 5.59 -2.70
N ILE A 86 -2.53 5.50 -2.38
CA ILE A 86 -3.28 6.53 -1.62
C ILE A 86 -3.79 6.03 -0.26
N ALA A 87 -3.91 4.71 -0.10
CA ALA A 87 -4.32 4.07 1.14
C ALA A 87 -3.67 2.69 1.23
N VAL A 88 -3.31 2.27 2.44
CA VAL A 88 -2.74 0.94 2.70
C VAL A 88 -3.34 0.39 3.97
N ARG A 89 -3.73 -0.89 3.95
CA ARG A 89 -4.32 -1.58 5.10
C ARG A 89 -3.77 -3.00 5.21
N THR A 90 -3.56 -3.43 6.44
CA THR A 90 -3.13 -4.80 6.77
C THR A 90 -4.00 -5.36 7.88
N VAL A 91 -4.55 -6.54 7.65
CA VAL A 91 -5.47 -7.21 8.56
C VAL A 91 -5.10 -8.65 8.83
N ILE A 92 -5.55 -9.11 10.00
CA ILE A 92 -5.60 -10.52 10.34
C ILE A 92 -6.97 -11.03 9.95
N VAL A 93 -6.96 -12.13 9.20
CA VAL A 93 -8.16 -12.84 8.77
C VAL A 93 -8.16 -14.20 9.42
N ARG A 94 -9.24 -14.56 10.10
CA ARG A 94 -9.47 -15.91 10.65
C ARG A 94 -10.85 -16.37 10.23
N GLU A 95 -10.96 -17.62 9.80
CA GLU A 95 -12.24 -18.20 9.37
C GLU A 95 -12.99 -17.31 8.37
N ASN A 96 -12.25 -16.69 7.44
CA ASN A 96 -12.76 -15.75 6.43
C ASN A 96 -13.36 -14.44 6.96
N GLN A 97 -13.11 -14.09 8.23
CA GLN A 97 -13.49 -12.82 8.81
C GLN A 97 -12.27 -12.00 9.22
N GLU A 98 -12.32 -10.70 9.01
CA GLU A 98 -11.35 -9.78 9.59
C GLU A 98 -11.54 -9.72 11.10
N VAL A 99 -10.49 -10.05 11.85
CA VAL A 99 -10.56 -10.09 13.32
C VAL A 99 -9.77 -8.98 13.99
N GLU A 100 -8.72 -8.46 13.33
CA GLU A 100 -7.87 -7.40 13.88
C GLU A 100 -7.16 -6.64 12.76
N ILE A 101 -7.01 -5.32 12.92
CA ILE A 101 -6.24 -4.46 12.03
C ILE A 101 -4.83 -4.32 12.59
N ILE A 102 -3.81 -4.66 11.79
CA ILE A 102 -2.40 -4.47 12.16
C ILE A 102 -2.00 -3.02 11.97
N ASN A 103 -2.27 -2.48 10.77
CA ASN A 103 -2.01 -1.10 10.44
C ASN A 103 -2.95 -0.64 9.32
N VAL A 104 -3.34 0.63 9.36
CA VAL A 104 -4.17 1.26 8.34
C VAL A 104 -3.76 2.72 8.21
N ASP A 105 -3.59 3.16 6.96
CA ASP A 105 -3.46 4.57 6.63
C ASP A 105 -4.30 4.85 5.40
N ASN A 106 -5.42 5.56 5.59
CA ASN A 106 -6.32 5.94 4.50
C ASN A 106 -5.83 7.20 3.77
N HIS A 107 -4.84 7.92 4.31
CA HIS A 107 -4.25 9.14 3.75
C HIS A 107 -2.77 8.90 3.43
N PHE A 108 -2.43 7.67 3.03
CA PHE A 108 -1.06 7.28 2.78
C PHE A 108 -0.45 8.17 1.68
N SER A 109 0.81 8.55 1.85
CA SER A 109 1.58 9.24 0.81
C SER A 109 2.91 8.54 0.59
N ALA A 110 3.23 8.23 -0.66
CA ALA A 110 4.52 7.66 -1.03
C ALA A 110 5.72 8.56 -0.67
N HIS A 111 5.48 9.85 -0.40
CA HIS A 111 6.50 10.79 0.05
C HIS A 111 6.71 10.79 1.57
N PHE A 112 5.81 10.18 2.35
CA PHE A 112 5.85 10.14 3.81
C PHE A 112 5.72 8.70 4.31
N GLN A 113 6.86 8.00 4.33
CA GLN A 113 6.94 6.59 4.71
C GLN A 113 7.78 6.42 5.97
N GLU A 114 7.11 6.37 7.12
CA GLU A 114 7.75 6.21 8.43
C GLU A 114 7.47 4.83 9.04
N ILE A 115 8.34 4.39 9.94
CA ILE A 115 8.07 3.23 10.80
C ILE A 115 7.22 3.72 11.97
N ARG A 116 5.98 3.24 12.07
CA ARG A 116 5.07 3.58 13.17
C ARG A 116 5.07 2.48 14.22
N MET A 117 5.31 2.84 15.47
CA MET A 117 4.99 1.97 16.60
C MET A 117 3.48 1.80 16.66
N LEU A 118 3.00 0.56 16.78
CA LEU A 118 1.57 0.29 16.89
C LEU A 118 1.07 0.73 18.27
N ASN A 119 -0.11 1.34 18.33
CA ASN A 119 -0.76 1.73 19.59
C ASN A 119 -0.98 0.52 20.52
N LYS A 120 -1.21 -0.65 19.92
CA LYS A 120 -1.36 -1.93 20.59
C LYS A 120 -0.51 -2.96 19.85
N VAL A 121 0.25 -3.75 20.60
CA VAL A 121 0.96 -4.91 20.05
C VAL A 121 -0.08 -5.94 19.57
N VAL A 122 0.02 -6.32 18.30
CA VAL A 122 -0.91 -7.26 17.66
C VAL A 122 -0.29 -8.65 17.67
N THR A 123 -1.04 -9.65 18.15
CA THR A 123 -0.56 -11.03 18.22
C THR A 123 -1.12 -11.83 17.07
N VAL A 124 -0.22 -12.42 16.29
CA VAL A 124 -0.59 -13.29 15.18
C VAL A 124 -0.25 -14.72 15.53
N LEU A 125 -1.26 -15.57 15.48
CA LEU A 125 -1.10 -17.01 15.59
C LEU A 125 -1.03 -17.62 14.18
N PRO A 126 -0.50 -18.84 14.04
CA PRO A 126 -0.73 -19.67 12.85
C PRO A 126 -2.20 -19.62 12.41
N GLY A 127 -2.49 -19.22 11.16
CA GLY A 127 -3.88 -19.21 10.66
C GLY A 127 -4.29 -18.13 9.65
N GLY A 128 -3.43 -17.15 9.28
CA GLY A 128 -3.63 -16.33 8.07
C GLY A 128 -3.60 -14.80 8.23
N PHE A 129 -3.40 -14.12 7.10
CA PHE A 129 -3.25 -12.67 6.93
C PHE A 129 -3.68 -12.19 5.53
N GLY A 130 -4.06 -10.91 5.42
CA GLY A 130 -4.28 -10.20 4.15
C GLY A 130 -3.81 -8.74 4.18
N ILE A 131 -3.54 -8.15 3.01
CA ILE A 131 -2.99 -6.79 2.81
C ILE A 131 -3.44 -6.18 1.47
N MET A 132 -3.35 -4.84 1.29
CA MET A 132 -3.80 -4.14 0.07
C MET A 132 -2.78 -3.06 -0.47
N GLU A 133 -2.44 -3.15 -1.78
CA GLU A 133 -1.98 -2.26 -2.92
C GLU A 133 -0.53 -1.81 -3.30
N GLU A 134 -0.25 -1.66 -4.63
CA GLU A 134 1.01 -1.52 -5.49
C GLU A 134 2.35 -1.08 -4.86
N MET A 135 3.47 -1.68 -5.33
CA MET A 135 4.56 -2.15 -4.44
C MET A 135 4.01 -2.35 -3.03
N CYS A 136 3.02 -3.24 -2.92
CA CYS A 136 2.30 -3.46 -1.68
C CYS A 136 3.23 -4.11 -0.71
N VAL A 137 3.76 -3.33 0.23
CA VAL A 137 4.62 -3.87 1.27
C VAL A 137 4.27 -3.24 2.59
N ASN A 138 4.03 -4.11 3.56
CA ASN A 138 4.07 -3.76 4.96
C ASN A 138 5.27 -4.48 5.58
N TYR A 139 6.25 -3.68 6.02
CA TYR A 139 7.34 -4.17 6.84
C TYR A 139 6.86 -4.22 8.30
N VAL A 140 6.54 -5.42 8.79
CA VAL A 140 6.13 -5.61 10.18
C VAL A 140 7.35 -5.92 11.04
N HIS A 141 7.51 -5.16 12.12
CA HIS A 141 8.54 -5.39 13.13
C HIS A 141 7.92 -6.18 14.28
N TYR A 142 8.54 -7.31 14.62
CA TYR A 142 7.92 -8.27 15.52
C TYR A 142 8.91 -9.00 16.42
N TYR A 143 8.39 -9.72 17.41
CA TYR A 143 9.12 -10.70 18.21
C TYR A 143 8.21 -11.90 18.57
N PRO A 144 8.74 -13.08 18.90
CA PRO A 144 10.14 -13.48 18.73
C PRO A 144 10.51 -13.60 17.25
N HIS A 145 11.79 -13.43 16.94
CA HIS A 145 12.34 -13.65 15.60
C HIS A 145 11.98 -15.06 15.07
N THR A 146 11.61 -15.13 13.80
CA THR A 146 11.42 -16.37 13.05
C THR A 146 12.20 -16.28 11.75
N GLU A 147 12.41 -17.41 11.07
CA GLU A 147 13.07 -17.40 9.75
C GLU A 147 12.20 -16.77 8.65
N LEU A 148 10.91 -16.49 8.89
CA LEU A 148 10.02 -15.92 7.87
C LEU A 148 10.31 -14.44 7.66
N GLU A 149 10.84 -14.12 6.49
CA GLU A 149 11.11 -12.75 6.04
C GLU A 149 10.15 -12.29 4.95
N LEU A 150 9.81 -13.14 3.98
CA LEU A 150 8.86 -12.78 2.94
C LEU A 150 7.62 -13.65 3.06
N CYS A 151 6.48 -12.99 3.30
CA CYS A 151 5.17 -13.60 3.18
C CYS A 151 4.32 -12.77 2.21
N LYS A 152 4.50 -13.06 0.92
CA LYS A 152 3.90 -12.30 -0.17
C LYS A 152 3.08 -13.18 -1.10
N SER A 153 2.20 -12.57 -1.88
CA SER A 153 1.47 -13.27 -2.93
C SER A 153 1.38 -12.46 -4.22
N ALA A 154 0.98 -13.11 -5.30
CA ALA A 154 0.52 -12.47 -6.52
C ALA A 154 -0.55 -13.35 -7.17
N VAL A 155 -1.28 -12.87 -8.16
CA VAL A 155 -2.16 -13.72 -8.97
C VAL A 155 -1.36 -14.83 -9.63
N ASP A 156 -1.95 -16.01 -9.78
CA ASP A 156 -1.36 -17.09 -10.57
C ASP A 156 -1.21 -16.66 -12.05
N ASN A 157 0.02 -16.74 -12.57
CA ASN A 157 0.32 -16.31 -13.93
C ASN A 157 -0.52 -17.06 -14.98
N GLY A 158 -0.82 -18.34 -14.77
CA GLY A 158 -1.65 -19.12 -15.69
C GLY A 158 -3.08 -18.60 -15.79
N TYR A 159 -3.63 -18.07 -14.69
CA TYR A 159 -4.94 -17.41 -14.69
C TYR A 159 -4.89 -16.03 -15.35
N LEU A 160 -3.81 -15.28 -15.15
CA LEU A 160 -3.60 -14.01 -15.86
C LEU A 160 -3.47 -14.20 -17.38
N GLN A 161 -2.77 -15.23 -17.83
CA GLN A 161 -2.70 -15.54 -19.27
C GLN A 161 -4.09 -15.85 -19.87
N LYS A 162 -4.99 -16.47 -19.09
CA LYS A 162 -6.39 -16.68 -19.53
C LYS A 162 -7.16 -15.38 -19.63
N TYR A 163 -6.91 -14.42 -18.73
CA TYR A 163 -7.47 -13.07 -18.83
C TYR A 163 -7.07 -12.40 -20.16
N PHE A 164 -5.77 -12.37 -20.48
CA PHE A 164 -5.31 -11.78 -21.74
C PHE A 164 -5.91 -12.48 -22.96
N ALA A 165 -5.93 -13.82 -22.96
CA ALA A 165 -6.54 -14.59 -24.05
C ALA A 165 -8.05 -14.28 -24.20
N PHE A 166 -8.76 -14.05 -23.10
CA PHE A 166 -10.18 -13.73 -23.11
C PHE A 166 -10.45 -12.32 -23.64
N ILE A 167 -9.74 -11.32 -23.13
CA ILE A 167 -9.92 -9.91 -23.55
C ILE A 167 -9.51 -9.74 -25.01
N ASN A 168 -8.38 -10.29 -25.44
CA ASN A 168 -7.93 -10.20 -26.83
C ASN A 168 -8.92 -10.84 -27.81
N ARG A 169 -9.58 -11.93 -27.43
CA ARG A 169 -10.61 -12.58 -28.27
C ARG A 169 -11.86 -11.72 -28.44
N LEU A 170 -12.17 -10.87 -27.47
CA LEU A 170 -13.37 -10.03 -27.49
C LEU A 170 -13.18 -8.71 -28.23
N HIS A 171 -11.96 -8.18 -28.27
CA HIS A 171 -11.69 -6.91 -28.93
C HIS A 171 -11.46 -7.02 -30.45
N ASP A 172 -11.43 -8.23 -31.01
CA ASP A 172 -11.40 -8.53 -32.46
C ASP A 172 -10.40 -7.69 -33.27
N ASP A 173 -9.32 -7.22 -32.65
CA ASP A 173 -8.16 -6.75 -33.38
C ASP A 173 -7.41 -7.99 -33.85
N GLU A 174 -6.92 -7.98 -35.09
CA GLU A 174 -5.92 -8.91 -35.62
C GLU A 174 -4.55 -8.79 -34.87
N MET A 175 -4.58 -8.58 -33.56
CA MET A 175 -3.43 -8.42 -32.69
C MET A 175 -2.92 -9.81 -32.30
N CYS A 176 -1.65 -10.05 -32.61
CA CYS A 176 -0.99 -11.35 -32.49
C CYS A 176 -1.36 -12.12 -31.22
N HIS A 177 -1.85 -13.36 -31.39
CA HIS A 177 -1.81 -14.40 -30.35
C HIS A 177 -0.34 -14.75 -30.10
N CYS A 178 0.36 -13.89 -29.37
CA CYS A 178 1.81 -13.96 -29.20
C CYS A 178 2.12 -14.54 -27.80
N PRO A 179 2.24 -15.87 -27.63
CA PRO A 179 2.63 -16.52 -26.37
C PRO A 179 4.08 -16.21 -25.94
N ARG A 180 4.73 -15.20 -26.54
CA ARG A 180 6.12 -14.78 -26.27
C ARG A 180 6.23 -13.36 -25.70
N ALA A 181 5.16 -12.57 -25.70
CA ALA A 181 5.20 -11.22 -25.13
C ALA A 181 5.30 -11.31 -23.59
N SER A 182 6.15 -10.46 -23.01
CA SER A 182 6.23 -10.29 -21.57
C SER A 182 4.88 -9.80 -21.00
N VAL A 183 4.62 -10.06 -19.73
CA VAL A 183 3.37 -9.63 -19.07
C VAL A 183 3.19 -8.10 -19.15
N THR A 184 4.28 -7.34 -19.04
CA THR A 184 4.27 -5.88 -19.19
C THR A 184 3.82 -5.45 -20.58
N GLU A 185 4.33 -6.08 -21.64
CA GLU A 185 3.90 -5.82 -23.02
C GLU A 185 2.44 -6.20 -23.24
N GLN A 186 1.99 -7.31 -22.64
CA GLN A 186 0.60 -7.74 -22.72
C GLN A 186 -0.35 -6.72 -22.07
N PHE A 187 -0.05 -6.22 -20.86
CA PHE A 187 -0.84 -5.16 -20.23
C PHE A 187 -0.83 -3.85 -21.01
N ALA A 188 0.31 -3.49 -21.63
CA ALA A 188 0.41 -2.29 -22.46
C ALA A 188 -0.43 -2.38 -23.74
N ALA A 189 -0.68 -3.60 -24.24
CA ALA A 189 -1.49 -3.86 -25.42
C ALA A 189 -3.00 -4.01 -25.13
N VAL A 190 -3.41 -4.07 -23.87
CA VAL A 190 -4.83 -4.16 -23.50
C VAL A 190 -5.54 -2.85 -23.83
N SER A 191 -6.64 -2.95 -24.58
CA SER A 191 -7.61 -1.87 -24.74
C SER A 191 -8.42 -1.69 -23.45
N TRP A 192 -8.07 -0.68 -22.66
CA TRP A 192 -8.66 -0.45 -21.34
C TRP A 192 -10.03 0.24 -21.40
N ASP A 193 -11.08 -0.57 -21.50
CA ASP A 193 -12.48 -0.17 -21.33
C ASP A 193 -13.07 -0.64 -19.98
N SER A 194 -14.32 -0.26 -19.69
CA SER A 194 -14.98 -0.65 -18.44
C SER A 194 -15.06 -2.17 -18.26
N PHE A 195 -15.18 -2.92 -19.35
CA PHE A 195 -15.30 -4.37 -19.32
C PHE A 195 -13.97 -5.03 -18.93
N SER A 196 -12.89 -4.77 -19.66
CA SER A 196 -11.55 -5.29 -19.37
C SER A 196 -11.07 -4.95 -17.96
N LYS A 197 -11.40 -3.76 -17.45
CA LYS A 197 -11.14 -3.32 -16.08
C LYS A 197 -11.91 -4.14 -15.04
N GLN A 198 -13.21 -4.37 -15.26
CA GLN A 198 -14.04 -5.18 -14.37
C GLN A 198 -13.62 -6.65 -14.36
N VAL A 199 -13.28 -7.21 -15.52
CA VAL A 199 -12.79 -8.59 -15.62
C VAL A 199 -11.44 -8.74 -14.92
N LEU A 200 -10.56 -7.73 -14.97
CA LEU A 200 -9.29 -7.76 -14.22
C LEU A 200 -9.52 -7.72 -12.71
N ARG A 201 -10.44 -6.86 -12.22
CA ARG A 201 -10.84 -6.87 -10.80
C ARG A 201 -11.33 -8.25 -10.37
N ALA A 202 -12.28 -8.81 -11.13
CA ALA A 202 -12.83 -10.14 -10.85
C ALA A 202 -11.75 -11.24 -10.88
N LEU A 203 -10.75 -11.12 -11.76
CA LEU A 203 -9.59 -12.00 -11.78
C LEU A 203 -8.83 -11.90 -10.44
N TYR A 204 -8.44 -10.70 -10.01
CA TYR A 204 -7.69 -10.51 -8.77
C TYR A 204 -8.47 -10.95 -7.53
N ASP A 205 -9.80 -10.80 -7.52
CA ASP A 205 -10.65 -11.19 -6.40
C ASP A 205 -10.85 -12.71 -6.28
N THR A 206 -10.76 -13.46 -7.38
CA THR A 206 -11.23 -14.86 -7.43
C THR A 206 -10.19 -15.87 -7.89
N ALA A 207 -9.17 -15.44 -8.62
CA ALA A 207 -8.16 -16.35 -9.14
C ALA A 207 -7.28 -16.90 -8.01
N PRO A 208 -6.76 -18.13 -8.15
CA PRO A 208 -5.71 -18.61 -7.28
C PRO A 208 -4.49 -17.68 -7.26
N ILE A 209 -3.79 -17.67 -6.14
CA ILE A 209 -2.60 -16.86 -5.89
C ILE A 209 -1.34 -17.73 -5.90
N SER A 210 -0.25 -17.19 -6.40
CA SER A 210 1.10 -17.70 -6.20
C SER A 210 1.68 -17.18 -4.89
N MET A 211 1.92 -18.06 -3.92
CA MET A 211 2.44 -17.71 -2.60
C MET A 211 3.97 -17.72 -2.56
N HIS A 212 4.56 -16.69 -1.96
CA HIS A 212 5.98 -16.54 -1.70
C HIS A 212 6.21 -16.51 -0.19
N CYS A 213 6.50 -17.70 0.35
CA CYS A 213 6.79 -17.95 1.76
C CYS A 213 8.29 -18.27 1.86
N ASN A 214 9.13 -17.26 2.09
CA ASN A 214 10.59 -17.41 2.05
C ASN A 214 11.23 -17.12 3.39
N GLN A 215 12.30 -17.87 3.64
CA GLN A 215 13.19 -17.75 4.77
C GLN A 215 14.18 -16.59 4.59
N SER A 216 14.86 -16.19 5.66
CA SER A 216 16.00 -15.25 5.65
C SER A 216 17.15 -15.65 4.71
N SER A 217 17.27 -16.94 4.40
CA SER A 217 18.21 -17.46 3.41
C SER A 217 17.81 -17.19 1.95
N ALA A 218 16.70 -16.48 1.72
CA ALA A 218 16.03 -16.29 0.43
C ALA A 218 15.52 -17.59 -0.22
N ILE A 219 15.41 -18.68 0.57
CA ILE A 219 14.90 -19.99 0.13
C ILE A 219 13.46 -20.16 0.62
N ARG A 220 12.60 -20.78 -0.18
CA ARG A 220 11.22 -21.09 0.21
C ARG A 220 11.16 -22.08 1.38
N PHE A 221 10.11 -21.99 2.19
CA PHE A 221 9.84 -23.02 3.20
C PHE A 221 9.50 -24.36 2.52
N PRO A 222 10.06 -25.50 3.01
CA PRO A 222 9.71 -26.82 2.48
C PRO A 222 8.22 -27.09 2.59
N GLY A 223 7.60 -27.57 1.50
CA GLY A 223 6.17 -27.89 1.50
C GLY A 223 5.22 -26.69 1.40
N SER A 224 5.73 -25.46 1.21
CA SER A 224 4.89 -24.33 0.80
C SER A 224 4.35 -24.58 -0.60
N ILE A 225 3.02 -24.67 -0.77
CA ILE A 225 2.40 -24.87 -2.08
C ILE A 225 2.56 -23.56 -2.88
N LEU A 226 2.89 -23.68 -4.18
CA LEU A 226 3.04 -22.50 -5.03
C LEU A 226 1.69 -21.82 -5.26
N THR A 227 0.68 -22.57 -5.68
CA THR A 227 -0.65 -22.04 -6.00
C THR A 227 -1.64 -22.34 -4.89
N HIS A 228 -2.26 -21.31 -4.33
CA HIS A 228 -3.29 -21.39 -3.30
C HIS A 228 -4.59 -20.78 -3.80
N THR A 229 -5.73 -21.28 -3.35
CA THR A 229 -7.00 -20.57 -3.52
C THR A 229 -6.93 -19.23 -2.80
N ALA A 230 -7.29 -18.13 -3.48
CA ALA A 230 -7.41 -16.83 -2.83
C ALA A 230 -8.36 -16.96 -1.61
N PRO A 231 -8.00 -16.41 -0.44
CA PRO A 231 -8.90 -16.35 0.69
C PRO A 231 -10.18 -15.61 0.30
N ARG A 232 -11.34 -16.26 0.43
CA ARG A 232 -12.63 -15.58 0.28
C ARG A 232 -12.90 -14.83 1.56
N LEU A 233 -12.53 -13.55 1.63
CA LEU A 233 -12.97 -12.72 2.74
C LEU A 233 -14.50 -12.55 2.67
N GLY A 234 -15.19 -12.84 3.78
CA GLY A 234 -16.50 -12.26 4.01
C GLY A 234 -16.36 -10.74 3.99
N SER A 235 -17.41 -10.02 3.55
CA SER A 235 -17.42 -8.57 3.28
C SER A 235 -16.29 -7.81 3.98
N LEU A 236 -15.21 -7.53 3.24
CA LEU A 236 -14.14 -6.65 3.70
C LEU A 236 -14.81 -5.38 4.21
N GLN A 237 -14.52 -4.96 5.45
CA GLN A 237 -14.94 -3.63 5.86
C GLN A 237 -14.25 -2.65 4.92
N PRO A 238 -15.00 -1.81 4.18
CA PRO A 238 -14.37 -0.88 3.25
C PRO A 238 -13.38 -0.02 4.03
N SER A 239 -12.16 0.14 3.47
CA SER A 239 -11.25 1.20 3.90
C SER A 239 -12.06 2.49 3.97
N VAL A 240 -12.09 3.13 5.14
CA VAL A 240 -12.84 4.37 5.35
C VAL A 240 -12.41 5.33 4.25
N ALA A 241 -13.33 5.61 3.32
CA ALA A 241 -13.11 6.58 2.27
C ALA A 241 -12.72 7.89 2.95
N LEU A 242 -11.64 8.49 2.46
CA LEU A 242 -11.21 9.84 2.79
C LEU A 242 -12.43 10.77 2.78
N ALA A 243 -12.88 11.21 3.96
CA ALA A 243 -13.90 12.23 4.07
C ALA A 243 -13.34 13.51 3.46
N GLY A 244 -13.75 13.83 2.24
CA GLY A 244 -13.41 15.09 1.57
C GLY A 244 -13.88 16.27 2.41
N HIS A 245 -12.98 16.84 3.20
CA HIS A 245 -13.19 18.16 3.78
C HIS A 245 -12.93 19.17 2.67
N HIS A 246 -14.01 19.65 2.04
CA HIS A 246 -13.98 20.96 1.42
C HIS A 246 -13.68 21.99 2.51
N ALA A 247 -12.41 22.35 2.67
CA ALA A 247 -12.05 23.58 3.34
C ALA A 247 -12.42 24.73 2.39
N GLU A 248 -13.51 25.43 2.68
CA GLU A 248 -13.75 26.78 2.19
C GLU A 248 -12.46 27.61 2.42
N PRO A 249 -12.00 28.41 1.44
CA PRO A 249 -10.89 29.32 1.70
C PRO A 249 -11.35 30.32 2.79
N PRO A 250 -10.63 30.47 3.91
CA PRO A 250 -11.03 31.42 4.93
C PRO A 250 -10.98 32.83 4.33
N THR A 251 -12.13 33.50 4.39
CA THR A 251 -12.25 34.94 4.15
C THR A 251 -11.26 35.68 5.06
N PRO A 252 -10.57 36.73 4.57
CA PRO A 252 -9.61 37.46 5.39
C PRO A 252 -10.35 38.28 6.44
N ALA A 253 -10.54 37.69 7.63
CA ALA A 253 -10.96 38.43 8.81
C ALA A 253 -9.76 39.26 9.30
N ALA A 254 -9.92 40.59 9.20
CA ALA A 254 -9.01 41.58 9.73
C ALA A 254 -8.69 41.31 11.20
N ARG A 255 -7.44 40.92 11.50
CA ARG A 255 -6.93 40.96 12.87
C ARG A 255 -6.41 42.37 13.16
N LEU A 256 -7.12 43.07 14.05
CA LEU A 256 -6.54 44.13 14.85
C LEU A 256 -5.35 43.55 15.63
N ALA A 257 -4.16 44.07 15.35
CA ALA A 257 -2.97 43.81 16.14
C ALA A 257 -3.02 44.62 17.43
N SER A 258 -3.17 43.95 18.57
CA SER A 258 -2.76 44.49 19.86
C SER A 258 -1.25 44.30 20.00
N GLN A 259 -0.57 45.43 20.17
CA GLN A 259 0.87 45.57 20.32
C GLN A 259 1.37 44.86 21.59
N GLN A 260 2.44 44.09 21.47
CA GLN A 260 3.47 44.01 22.50
C GLN A 260 4.85 43.95 21.82
N THR A 261 5.66 44.92 22.23
CA THR A 261 6.98 45.31 21.75
C THR A 261 8.07 44.44 22.35
N MET A 262 8.99 43.92 21.52
CA MET A 262 10.39 43.73 21.88
C MET A 262 11.27 43.93 20.64
N ALA A 263 12.30 44.76 20.80
CA ALA A 263 13.17 45.28 19.74
C ALA A 263 14.24 44.25 19.30
N PRO A 264 14.67 44.25 18.02
CA PRO A 264 15.85 43.51 17.57
C PRO A 264 17.12 44.40 17.62
N PRO A 265 18.32 43.81 17.83
CA PRO A 265 19.57 44.55 17.72
C PRO A 265 19.94 44.77 16.26
N GLN A 266 20.51 45.95 16.01
CA GLN A 266 21.04 46.40 14.73
C GLN A 266 22.34 45.64 14.40
N ASP A 267 22.57 45.33 13.12
CA ASP A 267 23.84 45.74 12.48
C ASP A 267 23.85 45.61 10.95
N THR A 268 24.08 46.77 10.34
CA THR A 268 24.88 47.10 9.15
C THR A 268 24.88 46.17 7.92
N THR A 269 24.30 46.68 6.84
CA THR A 269 24.64 46.36 5.44
C THR A 269 25.96 47.04 5.03
N PRO A 270 26.58 46.59 3.91
CA PRO A 270 26.40 47.41 2.71
C PRO A 270 26.03 46.61 1.45
N SER A 271 25.22 47.29 0.65
CA SER A 271 24.56 46.95 -0.59
C SER A 271 25.48 46.96 -1.83
N PHE A 272 25.23 46.06 -2.79
CA PHE A 272 25.56 46.25 -4.21
C PHE A 272 24.43 45.70 -5.12
N PRO A 273 24.22 46.28 -6.32
CA PRO A 273 22.92 46.34 -7.00
C PRO A 273 22.61 45.16 -7.94
N LEU A 274 21.33 44.77 -7.99
CA LEU A 274 20.74 43.91 -9.03
C LEU A 274 20.24 44.78 -10.21
N PRO A 275 20.43 44.36 -11.47
CA PRO A 275 19.79 45.00 -12.61
C PRO A 275 18.39 44.44 -12.89
N LEU A 276 17.61 45.27 -13.59
CA LEU A 276 16.18 45.24 -13.84
C LEU A 276 15.66 44.07 -14.68
N GLN A 277 14.49 43.60 -14.25
CA GLN A 277 13.27 43.25 -14.99
C GLN A 277 13.33 43.06 -16.51
N HIS A 278 12.83 41.90 -16.96
CA HIS A 278 11.96 41.81 -18.13
C HIS A 278 10.70 40.98 -17.80
N THR A 279 9.57 41.67 -17.81
CA THR A 279 8.21 41.15 -17.82
C THR A 279 7.80 40.74 -19.24
N LEU A 280 7.23 39.55 -19.42
CA LEU A 280 6.36 39.14 -20.55
C LEU A 280 5.46 37.97 -20.06
N PRO A 281 4.31 37.68 -20.72
CA PRO A 281 3.00 37.64 -20.07
C PRO A 281 2.50 36.23 -19.70
N LEU A 282 1.52 36.20 -18.80
CA LEU A 282 0.68 35.05 -18.48
C LEU A 282 -0.02 34.52 -19.74
N PHE A 283 0.26 33.27 -20.09
CA PHE A 283 -0.66 32.43 -20.85
C PHE A 283 -1.40 31.54 -19.87
N GLY A 284 -2.72 31.72 -19.83
CA GLY A 284 -3.63 30.85 -19.09
C GLY A 284 -3.62 29.45 -19.70
N LEU A 285 -3.33 28.47 -18.85
CA LEU A 285 -3.70 27.08 -19.08
C LEU A 285 -4.83 26.75 -18.12
N ALA A 286 -5.92 26.30 -18.72
CA ALA A 286 -7.16 25.92 -18.09
C ALA A 286 -6.92 24.97 -16.93
N GLN A 287 -7.65 25.20 -15.85
CA GLN A 287 -7.83 24.27 -14.76
C GLN A 287 -8.45 22.98 -15.33
N GLY A 288 -7.61 21.96 -15.52
CA GLY A 288 -8.08 20.59 -15.68
C GLY A 288 -8.73 20.17 -14.37
N ALA A 289 -10.00 19.79 -14.45
CA ALA A 289 -10.83 19.41 -13.33
C ALA A 289 -10.12 18.36 -12.45
N ALA A 290 -9.90 18.70 -11.19
CA ALA A 290 -9.61 17.71 -10.16
C ALA A 290 -10.86 16.83 -10.03
N THR A 291 -10.74 15.57 -10.40
CA THR A 291 -11.76 14.55 -10.14
C THR A 291 -11.70 14.22 -8.66
N SER A 292 -12.62 14.82 -7.91
CA SER A 292 -13.02 14.38 -6.58
C SER A 292 -14.39 13.77 -6.73
N SER A 293 -14.51 12.48 -6.41
CA SER A 293 -15.77 11.76 -6.46
C SER A 293 -16.27 11.49 -5.04
N THR A 294 -17.39 12.10 -4.68
CA THR A 294 -18.21 11.75 -3.51
C THR A 294 -19.67 11.96 -3.88
N VAL A 295 -20.48 10.89 -3.89
CA VAL A 295 -21.95 11.02 -3.95
C VAL A 295 -22.61 9.93 -3.08
N SER A 296 -23.54 10.42 -2.27
CA SER A 296 -24.38 9.79 -1.26
C SER A 296 -25.69 9.24 -1.84
N LEU A 297 -26.25 8.16 -1.28
CA LEU A 297 -27.69 7.86 -1.30
C LEU A 297 -28.11 6.98 -0.11
N GLN A 298 -29.32 7.25 0.38
CA GLN A 298 -29.77 7.14 1.78
C GLN A 298 -30.54 5.85 2.15
N LEU A 299 -30.61 5.62 3.47
CA LEU A 299 -31.60 4.94 4.34
C LEU A 299 -32.65 3.97 3.76
N PHE A 300 -32.88 2.86 4.49
CA PHE A 300 -34.19 2.54 5.09
C PHE A 300 -34.02 1.73 6.39
N GLU A 301 -34.61 2.20 7.48
CA GLU A 301 -34.96 1.40 8.66
C GLU A 301 -36.25 0.63 8.39
N LEU A 302 -36.37 -0.57 8.97
CA LEU A 302 -37.64 -1.03 9.53
C LEU A 302 -37.35 -1.83 10.81
N LEU A 303 -37.75 -1.24 11.93
CA LEU A 303 -37.86 -1.86 13.25
C LEU A 303 -38.95 -2.95 13.25
N SER A 304 -38.71 -4.04 13.97
CA SER A 304 -39.78 -4.66 14.77
C SER A 304 -39.22 -5.19 16.09
N TRP A 305 -39.72 -4.60 17.17
CA TRP A 305 -39.52 -4.94 18.57
C TRP A 305 -40.16 -6.29 18.95
N GLY A 306 -39.64 -6.93 20.00
CA GLY A 306 -40.27 -8.11 20.61
C GLY A 306 -39.51 -8.77 21.78
N ASP A 307 -39.15 -7.96 22.78
CA ASP A 307 -38.96 -8.19 24.24
C ASP A 307 -38.16 -9.40 24.83
N PRO A 308 -37.47 -9.22 25.97
CA PRO A 308 -36.63 -10.19 26.64
C PRO A 308 -37.38 -10.96 27.72
N GLN A 309 -36.99 -12.21 28.01
CA GLN A 309 -36.93 -12.69 29.39
C GLN A 309 -36.06 -13.95 29.51
N GLN A 310 -35.16 -13.85 30.49
CA GLN A 310 -34.29 -14.87 31.10
C GLN A 310 -35.11 -15.90 31.91
N PRO A 311 -34.52 -16.96 32.50
CA PRO A 311 -33.10 -17.20 32.84
C PRO A 311 -32.35 -18.21 31.98
#